data_AF-A0A533RPS1-F1
#
_entry.id   AF-A0A533RPS1-F1
#
_cell.length_a   1.000
_cell.length_b   1.000
_cell.length_c   1.000
_cell.angle_alpha   90.00
_cell.angle_beta   90.00
_cell.angle_gamma   90.00
#
_symmetry.space_group_name_H-M   'P 1'
#
loop_
_entity.id
_entity.type
_entity.pdbx_description
1 polymer ?
#
loop_
_entity_poly.entity_id
_entity_poly.type
_entity_poly.pdbx_seq_one_letter_code
_entity_poly.pdbx_strand_id
1 'polypeptide(L)'
;MFCNQCEQAAHGTGCTKIGVCGKSPDVAALQDLLVHACRALSRAAVNAPAGFDLAVESALVEDALFTTLTNVDFDPQTIADKSVAVIDARDALVD
;
A
#
# COMPACT_ATOMS: atom_id res chain seq x y z
N MET A 1 9.06 0.15 -12.03
CA MET A 1 8.48 1.19 -11.16
C MET A 1 7.98 2.37 -11.98
N PHE A 2 7.00 3.08 -11.46
CA PHE A 2 6.69 4.46 -11.84
C PHE A 2 6.21 5.17 -10.57
N CYS A 3 6.95 6.17 -10.08
CA CYS A 3 6.58 6.89 -8.85
C CYS A 3 6.78 8.40 -9.03
N ASN A 4 5.72 9.17 -8.80
CA ASN A 4 5.68 10.62 -9.00
C ASN A 4 5.00 11.35 -7.82
N GLN A 5 4.94 10.71 -6.64
CA GLN A 5 4.18 11.26 -5.50
C GLN A 5 4.86 12.44 -4.80
N CYS A 6 6.17 12.64 -4.99
CA CYS A 6 6.92 13.71 -4.35
C CYS A 6 7.42 14.75 -5.35
N GLU A 7 7.66 15.96 -4.86
CA GLU A 7 8.15 17.10 -5.65
C GLU A 7 9.49 16.79 -6.34
N GLN A 8 10.34 16.00 -5.71
CA GLN A 8 11.67 15.64 -6.22
C GLN A 8 11.67 14.50 -7.25
N ALA A 9 10.50 14.11 -7.79
CA ALA A 9 10.43 13.08 -8.83
C ALA A 9 11.35 13.42 -10.01
N ALA A 10 11.99 12.40 -10.60
CA ALA A 10 12.97 12.62 -11.67
C ALA A 10 12.40 13.48 -12.81
N HIS A 11 13.12 14.54 -13.18
CA HIS A 11 12.74 15.53 -14.18
C HIS A 11 11.36 16.19 -13.94
N GLY A 12 10.86 16.20 -12.70
CA GLY A 12 9.52 16.70 -12.37
C GLY A 12 8.37 15.90 -13.00
N THR A 13 8.63 14.68 -13.50
CA THR A 13 7.62 13.86 -14.20
C THR A 13 7.39 12.51 -13.56
N GLY A 14 8.45 11.81 -13.15
CA GLY A 14 8.33 10.50 -12.50
C GLY A 14 9.63 9.70 -12.48
N CYS A 15 9.85 8.96 -11.41
CA CYS A 15 10.97 8.04 -11.28
C CYS A 15 10.64 6.71 -11.99
N THR A 16 11.44 6.33 -13.00
CA THR A 16 11.20 5.13 -13.82
C THR A 16 12.29 4.04 -13.69
N LYS A 17 13.46 4.38 -13.15
CA LYS A 17 14.60 3.45 -12.95
C LYS A 17 14.97 3.25 -11.48
N ILE A 18 15.02 4.33 -10.72
CA ILE A 18 15.23 4.36 -9.27
C ILE A 18 14.58 5.66 -8.75
N GLY A 19 14.09 5.65 -7.52
CA GLY A 19 13.59 6.87 -6.88
C GLY A 19 14.74 7.84 -6.59
N VAL A 20 14.51 9.15 -6.79
CA VAL A 20 15.47 10.19 -6.34
C VAL A 20 15.68 10.10 -4.82
N CYS A 21 14.67 9.66 -4.07
CA CYS A 21 14.76 9.37 -2.65
C CYS A 21 15.50 8.06 -2.28
N GLY A 22 16.03 7.32 -3.25
CA GLY A 22 16.71 6.03 -3.04
C GLY A 22 15.81 4.80 -3.09
N LYS A 23 14.49 4.96 -3.30
CA LYS A 23 13.55 3.83 -3.44
C LYS A 23 13.94 2.93 -4.61
N SER A 24 14.20 1.64 -4.35
CA SER A 24 14.48 0.67 -5.39
C SER A 24 13.22 0.32 -6.21
N PRO A 25 13.35 -0.22 -7.43
CA PRO A 25 12.21 -0.68 -8.22
C PRO A 25 11.38 -1.75 -7.52
N ASP A 26 12.02 -2.64 -6.76
CA ASP A 26 11.35 -3.73 -6.04
C ASP A 26 10.51 -3.19 -4.88
N VAL A 27 11.06 -2.28 -4.09
CA VAL A 27 10.32 -1.59 -3.01
C VAL A 27 9.15 -0.78 -3.61
N ALA A 28 9.36 -0.11 -4.74
CA ALA A 28 8.29 0.62 -5.41
C ALA A 28 7.17 -0.32 -5.88
N ALA A 29 7.52 -1.47 -6.48
CA ALA A 29 6.54 -2.47 -6.91
C ALA A 29 5.75 -3.07 -5.73
N LEU A 30 6.42 -3.29 -4.59
CA LEU A 30 5.77 -3.76 -3.36
C LEU A 30 4.83 -2.71 -2.76
N GLN A 31 5.20 -1.43 -2.76
CA GLN A 31 4.30 -0.34 -2.34
C GLN A 31 3.10 -0.21 -3.29
N ASP A 32 3.30 -0.38 -4.60
CA ASP A 32 2.20 -0.41 -5.58
C ASP A 32 1.24 -1.59 -5.31
N LEU A 33 1.78 -2.77 -5.01
CA LEU A 33 1.01 -3.95 -4.64
C LEU A 33 0.24 -3.75 -3.32
N LEU A 34 0.87 -3.15 -2.31
CA LEU A 34 0.23 -2.85 -1.03
C LEU A 34 -0.97 -1.91 -1.21
N VAL A 35 -0.80 -0.82 -1.98
CA VAL A 35 -1.93 0.08 -2.31
C VAL A 35 -3.01 -0.64 -3.10
N HIS A 36 -2.64 -1.54 -4.02
CA HIS A 36 -3.61 -2.36 -4.73
C HIS A 36 -4.40 -3.29 -3.79
N ALA A 37 -3.74 -3.93 -2.83
CA ALA A 37 -4.38 -4.75 -1.82
C ALA A 37 -5.34 -3.92 -0.94
N CYS A 38 -4.94 -2.71 -0.51
CA CYS A 38 -5.81 -1.80 0.24
C CYS A 38 -7.09 -1.47 -0.55
N ARG A 39 -6.99 -1.21 -1.85
CA ARG A 39 -8.19 -0.98 -2.70
C ARG A 39 -9.11 -2.20 -2.73
N ALA A 40 -8.55 -3.40 -2.77
CA ALA A 40 -9.33 -4.63 -2.74
C ALA A 40 -10.04 -4.82 -1.38
N LEU A 41 -9.32 -4.59 -0.27
CA LEU A 41 -9.90 -4.59 1.07
C LEU A 41 -11.03 -3.56 1.22
N SER A 42 -10.80 -2.31 0.78
CA SER A 42 -11.84 -1.27 0.83
C SER A 42 -13.09 -1.64 0.02
N ARG A 43 -12.92 -2.34 -1.11
CA ARG A 43 -14.06 -2.85 -1.89
C ARG A 43 -14.83 -3.95 -1.15
N ALA A 44 -14.14 -4.85 -0.45
CA ALA A 44 -14.79 -5.87 0.38
C ALA A 44 -15.55 -5.20 1.54
N ALA A 45 -14.91 -4.26 2.24
CA ALA A 45 -15.50 -3.51 3.35
C ALA A 45 -16.78 -2.74 2.97
N VAL A 46 -16.84 -2.15 1.77
CA VAL A 46 -18.08 -1.49 1.27
C VAL A 46 -19.25 -2.46 1.11
N ASN A 47 -18.97 -3.74 0.85
CA ASN A 47 -19.98 -4.79 0.69
C ASN A 47 -20.20 -5.61 1.98
N ALA A 48 -19.53 -5.26 3.08
CA ALA A 48 -19.68 -5.96 4.35
C ALA A 48 -21.12 -5.81 4.89
N PRO A 49 -21.62 -6.80 5.67
CA PRO A 49 -22.94 -6.71 6.29
C PRO A 49 -23.11 -5.44 7.13
N ALA A 50 -24.33 -4.89 7.14
CA ALA A 50 -24.63 -3.72 7.96
C ALA A 50 -24.34 -4.00 9.44
N GLY A 51 -23.54 -3.13 10.06
CA GLY A 51 -23.14 -3.27 11.47
C GLY A 51 -21.88 -4.10 11.71
N PHE A 52 -21.19 -4.57 10.67
CA PHE A 52 -19.85 -5.12 10.81
C PHE A 52 -18.88 -4.04 11.33
N ASP A 53 -18.09 -4.37 12.35
CA ASP A 53 -17.07 -3.47 12.89
C ASP A 53 -15.79 -3.56 12.05
N LEU A 54 -15.50 -2.49 11.31
CA LEU A 54 -14.37 -2.41 10.39
C LEU A 54 -13.11 -1.77 11.03
N ALA A 55 -13.04 -1.66 12.36
CA ALA A 55 -11.94 -0.98 13.03
C ALA A 55 -10.56 -1.58 12.70
N VAL A 56 -10.48 -2.90 12.52
CA VAL A 56 -9.23 -3.60 12.18
C VAL A 56 -8.81 -3.27 10.75
N GLU A 57 -9.74 -3.36 9.80
CA GLU A 57 -9.52 -3.09 8.38
C GLU A 57 -9.15 -1.62 8.15
N SER A 58 -9.81 -0.70 8.84
CA SER A 58 -9.47 0.72 8.81
C SER A 58 -8.04 0.97 9.31
N ALA A 59 -7.66 0.39 10.45
CA ALA A 59 -6.31 0.54 10.99
C ALA A 59 -5.23 -0.03 10.06
N LEU A 60 -5.51 -1.19 9.44
CA LEU A 60 -4.60 -1.80 8.45
C LEU A 60 -4.42 -0.91 7.22
N VAL A 61 -5.50 -0.30 6.70
CA VAL A 61 -5.41 0.61 5.55
C VAL A 61 -4.61 1.87 5.92
N GLU A 62 -4.83 2.45 7.10
CA GLU A 62 -4.09 3.63 7.56
C GLU A 62 -2.58 3.36 7.65
N ASP A 63 -2.19 2.27 8.32
CA ASP A 63 -0.79 1.87 8.46
C ASP A 63 -0.14 1.50 7.11
N ALA A 64 -0.87 0.80 6.25
CA ALA A 64 -0.40 0.44 4.91
C ALA A 64 -0.17 1.69 4.03
N LEU A 65 -1.11 2.65 4.03
CA LEU A 65 -0.96 3.89 3.27
C LEU A 65 0.21 4.72 3.81
N PHE A 66 0.37 4.81 5.13
CA PHE A 66 1.48 5.55 5.75
C PHE A 66 2.84 4.96 5.36
N THR A 67 2.94 3.63 5.32
CA THR A 67 4.14 2.89 4.86
C THR A 67 4.57 3.29 3.44
N THR A 68 3.63 3.68 2.57
CA THR A 68 3.92 4.05 1.17
C THR A 68 4.35 5.51 0.96
N LEU A 69 4.29 6.34 2.00
CA LEU A 69 4.71 7.73 1.91
C LEU A 69 6.22 7.85 1.66
N THR A 70 6.60 8.99 1.08
CA THR A 70 8.00 9.25 0.73
C THR A 70 8.86 9.27 1.98
N ASN A 71 9.94 8.48 1.97
CA ASN A 71 10.92 8.33 3.06
C ASN A 71 10.36 7.69 4.35
N VAL A 72 9.29 6.90 4.28
CA VAL A 72 8.77 6.17 5.44
C VAL A 72 9.39 4.78 5.54
N ASP A 73 9.16 3.91 4.55
CA ASP A 73 9.66 2.53 4.58
C ASP A 73 10.34 2.12 3.27
N PHE A 74 11.49 1.48 3.40
CA PHE A 74 12.30 0.94 2.32
C PHE A 74 12.62 -0.55 2.49
N ASP A 75 12.14 -1.20 3.56
CA ASP A 75 12.36 -2.63 3.79
C ASP A 75 11.33 -3.47 3.00
N PRO A 76 11.77 -4.24 2.00
CA PRO A 76 10.85 -5.05 1.19
C PRO A 76 10.10 -6.10 2.02
N GLN A 77 10.71 -6.66 3.09
CA GLN A 77 10.05 -7.70 3.88
C GLN A 77 8.87 -7.11 4.67
N THR A 78 9.10 -5.98 5.36
CA THR A 78 8.04 -5.29 6.11
C THR A 78 6.85 -4.92 5.20
N ILE A 79 7.11 -4.42 3.98
CA ILE A 79 6.05 -4.06 3.02
C ILE A 79 5.30 -5.30 2.52
N ALA A 80 6.02 -6.40 2.27
CA ALA A 80 5.40 -7.67 1.87
C ALA A 80 4.50 -8.23 2.98
N ASP A 81 4.96 -8.23 4.23
CA ASP A 81 4.20 -8.72 5.38
C ASP A 81 2.92 -7.90 5.61
N LYS A 82 3.00 -6.57 5.46
CA LYS A 82 1.81 -5.70 5.49
C LYS A 82 0.84 -6.02 4.34
N SER A 83 1.36 -6.35 3.15
CA SER A 83 0.52 -6.74 2.02
C SER A 83 -0.25 -8.03 2.31
N VAL A 84 0.40 -9.01 2.94
CA VAL A 84 -0.24 -10.26 3.38
C VAL A 84 -1.33 -9.97 4.42
N ALA A 85 -1.04 -9.16 5.44
CA ALA A 85 -2.03 -8.81 6.46
C ALA A 85 -3.29 -8.13 5.88
N VAL A 86 -3.12 -7.23 4.91
CA VAL A 86 -4.23 -6.58 4.19
C VAL A 86 -5.02 -7.57 3.32
N ILE A 87 -4.33 -8.52 2.70
CA ILE A 87 -4.92 -9.60 1.90
C ILE A 87 -5.76 -10.53 2.78
N ASP A 88 -5.22 -10.98 3.91
CA ASP A 88 -5.90 -11.88 4.83
C ASP A 88 -7.15 -11.23 5.42
N ALA A 89 -7.07 -9.94 5.80
CA ALA A 89 -8.23 -9.18 6.28
C ALA A 89 -9.33 -9.04 5.21
N ARG A 90 -8.94 -8.90 3.93
CA ARG A 90 -9.91 -8.85 2.84
C ARG A 90 -10.61 -10.19 2.69
N ASP A 91 -9.85 -11.28 2.69
CA ASP A 91 -10.40 -12.62 2.44
C ASP A 91 -11.36 -13.01 3.57
N ALA A 92 -11.07 -12.60 4.82
CA ALA A 92 -11.97 -12.76 5.96
C ALA A 92 -13.30 -11.97 5.87
N LEU A 93 -13.40 -10.96 5.00
CA LEU A 93 -14.65 -10.21 4.75
C LEU A 93 -15.49 -10.80 3.62
N VAL A 94 -14.92 -11.67 2.79
CA VAL A 94 -15.57 -12.20 1.59
C VAL A 94 -16.07 -13.64 1.80
N ASP A 95 -15.54 -14.34 2.80
CA ASP A 95 -16.06 -15.63 3.30
C ASP A 95 -17.26 -15.46 4.25
#